data_AF-A0A9E2R5L6-F1
#
_entry.id   AF-A0A9E2R5L6-F1
#
_cell.length_a   1.000
_cell.length_b   1.000
_cell.length_c   1.000
_cell.angle_alpha   90.00
_cell.angle_beta   90.00
_cell.angle_gamma   90.00
#
_symmetry.space_group_name_H-M   'P 1'
#
loop_
_entity.id
_entity.type
_entity.pdbx_description
1 polymer ?
#
loop_
_entity_poly.entity_id
_entity_poly.type
_entity_poly.pdbx_seq_one_letter_code
_entity_poly.pdbx_strand_id
1 'polypeptide(L)'
;MNAKLNTKQPECWSIDPQARGLRVVLSLTHSLLLPFEHFIYSELESGDDEEVFKLTFATHEVILKGGHLHRLEAAVQRLELGTVAALPDRFERIAADTQPFIREIAILKRTGNDEDARA
;
A
#
# COMPACT_ATOMS: atom_id res chain seq x y z
N MET A 1 12.63 -22.56 23.40
CA MET A 1 13.30 -21.36 22.88
C MET A 1 12.24 -20.28 22.71
N ASN A 2 12.26 -19.26 23.58
CA ASN A 2 11.23 -18.22 23.62
C ASN A 2 11.45 -17.23 22.47
N ALA A 3 10.51 -17.16 21.52
CA ALA A 3 10.48 -16.09 20.53
C ALA A 3 10.27 -14.77 21.28
N LYS A 4 11.29 -13.90 21.28
CA LYS A 4 11.12 -12.50 21.69
C LYS A 4 10.09 -11.88 20.76
N LEU A 5 8.86 -11.72 21.24
CA LEU A 5 7.86 -10.86 20.63
C LEU A 5 8.43 -9.44 20.65
N ASN A 6 8.97 -9.02 19.51
CA ASN A 6 9.41 -7.66 19.26
C ASN A 6 8.19 -6.75 19.45
N THR A 7 8.20 -5.93 20.48
CA THR A 7 7.14 -4.96 20.83
C THR A 7 7.18 -3.70 19.97
N LYS A 8 7.97 -3.68 18.90
CA LYS A 8 7.87 -2.63 17.88
C LYS A 8 6.53 -2.82 17.16
N GLN A 9 5.74 -1.74 17.07
CA GLN A 9 4.59 -1.71 16.16
C GLN A 9 5.05 -2.29 14.82
N PRO A 10 4.29 -3.23 14.21
CA PRO A 10 4.63 -3.69 12.89
C PRO A 10 4.62 -2.48 11.97
N GLU A 11 5.78 -2.15 11.39
CA GLU A 11 5.89 -1.11 10.37
C GLU A 11 5.02 -1.56 9.20
N CYS A 12 3.84 -0.96 9.08
CA CYS A 12 2.87 -1.26 8.04
C CYS A 12 3.28 -0.67 6.68
N TRP A 13 4.38 0.09 6.63
CA TRP A 13 4.94 0.63 5.40
C TRP A 13 6.43 0.97 5.60
N SER A 14 7.16 1.15 4.49
CA SER A 14 8.57 1.57 4.52
C SER A 14 8.92 2.46 3.34
N ILE A 15 9.93 3.31 3.51
CA ILE A 15 10.57 4.07 2.43
C ILE A 15 11.90 3.42 2.09
N ASP A 16 12.17 3.25 0.80
CA ASP A 16 13.46 2.86 0.25
C ASP A 16 13.75 3.74 -0.98
N PRO A 17 14.72 4.67 -0.89
CA PRO A 17 15.10 5.54 -2.01
C PRO A 17 15.63 4.79 -3.25
N GLN A 18 15.90 3.50 -3.14
CA GLN A 18 16.33 2.63 -4.23
C GLN A 18 15.26 1.62 -4.64
N ALA A 19 14.03 1.78 -4.15
CA ALA A 19 12.91 0.94 -4.53
C ALA A 19 12.70 0.97 -6.06
N ARG A 20 12.57 -0.21 -6.65
CA ARG A 20 12.23 -0.39 -8.07
C ARG A 20 10.78 -0.81 -8.27
N GLY A 21 10.06 -1.01 -7.17
CA GLY A 21 8.66 -1.39 -7.16
C GLY A 21 8.12 -1.43 -5.74
N LEU A 22 6.80 -1.47 -5.67
CA LEU A 22 6.03 -1.56 -4.45
C LEU A 22 5.83 -3.03 -4.06
N ARG A 23 6.30 -3.40 -2.86
CA ARG A 23 5.99 -4.69 -2.25
C ARG A 23 4.72 -4.59 -1.41
N VAL A 24 3.68 -5.31 -1.79
CA VAL A 24 2.42 -5.41 -1.04
C VAL A 24 2.36 -6.73 -0.29
N VAL A 25 2.42 -6.69 1.04
CA VAL A 25 2.34 -7.88 1.90
C VAL A 25 0.87 -8.14 2.25
N LEU A 26 0.34 -9.27 1.77
CA LEU A 26 -1.05 -9.68 1.95
C LEU A 26 -1.21 -10.69 3.09
N SER A 27 -0.16 -11.48 3.37
CA SER A 27 -0.07 -12.36 4.54
C SER A 27 1.40 -12.71 4.84
N LEU A 28 1.66 -13.49 5.89
CA LEU A 28 3.00 -13.97 6.23
C LEU A 28 3.68 -14.76 5.10
N THR A 29 2.90 -15.38 4.21
CA THR A 29 3.39 -16.24 3.13
C THR A 29 3.05 -15.73 1.74
N HIS A 30 2.42 -14.56 1.63
CA HIS A 30 1.96 -14.02 0.36
C HIS A 30 2.25 -12.52 0.26
N SER A 31 3.01 -12.14 -0.76
CA SER A 31 3.22 -10.75 -1.14
C SER A 31 3.24 -10.60 -2.65
N LEU A 32 2.75 -9.47 -3.14
CA LEU A 32 2.88 -9.04 -4.53
C LEU A 32 4.01 -8.02 -4.65
N LEU A 33 4.73 -8.03 -5.77
CA LEU A 33 5.72 -7.01 -6.11
C LEU A 33 5.29 -6.36 -7.42
N LEU A 34 5.06 -5.05 -7.38
CA LEU A 34 4.56 -4.26 -8.50
C LEU A 34 5.65 -3.27 -8.94
N PRO A 35 6.25 -3.46 -10.13
CA PRO A 35 7.31 -2.58 -10.62
C PRO A 35 6.83 -1.14 -10.82
N PHE A 36 7.64 -0.15 -10.41
CA PHE A 36 7.31 1.27 -10.62
C PHE A 36 7.36 1.68 -12.09
N GLU A 37 8.09 0.95 -12.94
CA GLU A 37 8.06 1.11 -14.40
C GLU A 37 6.65 0.88 -15.00
N HIS A 38 5.76 0.19 -14.27
CA HIS A 38 4.37 -0.05 -14.68
C HIS A 38 3.36 0.79 -13.88
N PHE A 39 3.83 1.74 -13.07
CA PHE A 39 2.96 2.65 -12.34
C PHE A 39 2.31 3.65 -13.33
N ILE A 40 0.99 3.82 -13.21
CA ILE A 40 0.22 4.71 -14.09
C ILE A 40 -0.12 6.00 -13.34
N TYR A 41 -0.82 5.88 -12.20
CA TYR A 41 -1.18 7.01 -11.35
C TYR A 41 -1.57 6.53 -9.95
N SER A 42 -1.72 7.47 -9.03
CA SER A 42 -2.35 7.24 -7.75
C SER A 42 -3.42 8.29 -7.47
N GLU A 43 -4.35 7.96 -6.60
CA GLU A 43 -5.43 8.84 -6.17
C GLU A 43 -5.62 8.68 -4.66
N LEU A 44 -5.63 9.80 -3.94
CA LEU A 44 -5.94 9.85 -2.51
C LEU A 44 -7.28 10.56 -2.30
N GLU A 45 -8.22 9.86 -1.68
CA GLU A 45 -9.52 10.39 -1.27
C GLU A 45 -9.59 10.40 0.25
N SER A 46 -9.83 11.57 0.86
CA SER A 46 -10.07 11.68 2.30
C SER A 46 -11.57 11.78 2.56
N GLY A 47 -12.16 10.76 3.17
CA GLY A 47 -13.54 10.79 3.67
C GLY A 47 -13.62 11.21 5.13
N ASP A 48 -14.84 11.33 5.65
CA ASP A 48 -15.09 11.74 7.04
C ASP A 48 -14.52 10.75 8.08
N ASP A 49 -14.50 9.44 7.75
CA ASP A 49 -14.10 8.36 8.67
C ASP A 49 -12.79 7.65 8.27
N GLU A 50 -12.35 7.74 7.01
CA GLU A 50 -11.17 7.02 6.51
C GLU A 50 -10.57 7.68 5.25
N GLU A 51 -9.24 7.58 5.10
CA GLU A 51 -8.54 7.89 3.84
C GLU A 51 -8.43 6.62 2.97
N VAL A 52 -8.71 6.76 1.68
CA VAL A 52 -8.55 5.71 0.68
C VAL A 52 -7.47 6.15 -0.31
N PHE A 53 -6.40 5.36 -0.41
CA PHE A 53 -5.30 5.60 -1.33
C PHE A 53 -5.23 4.48 -2.37
N LYS A 54 -5.52 4.82 -3.63
CA LYS A 54 -5.47 3.91 -4.77
C LYS A 54 -4.16 4.10 -5.52
N LEU A 55 -3.44 3.00 -5.77
CA LEU A 55 -2.29 2.96 -6.65
C LEU A 55 -2.60 2.09 -7.86
N THR A 56 -2.51 2.70 -9.03
CA THR A 56 -2.88 2.05 -10.27
C THR A 56 -1.64 1.69 -11.06
N PHE A 57 -1.43 0.39 -11.26
CA PHE A 57 -0.40 -0.18 -12.12
C PHE A 57 -1.04 -0.74 -13.39
N ALA A 58 -0.22 -1.04 -14.40
CA ALA A 58 -0.66 -1.61 -15.67
C ALA A 58 -1.55 -2.86 -15.50
N THR A 59 -1.24 -3.72 -14.53
CA THR A 59 -1.89 -5.03 -14.36
C THR A 59 -2.77 -5.12 -13.11
N HIS A 60 -2.55 -4.24 -12.13
CA HIS A 60 -3.19 -4.32 -10.83
C HIS A 60 -3.54 -2.92 -10.32
N GLU A 61 -4.62 -2.84 -9.57
CA GLU A 61 -4.92 -1.70 -8.70
C GLU A 61 -4.77 -2.14 -7.25
N VAL A 62 -4.02 -1.36 -6.49
CA VAL A 62 -3.81 -1.55 -5.05
C VAL A 62 -4.61 -0.50 -4.32
N ILE A 63 -5.54 -0.93 -3.49
CA ILE A 63 -6.38 -0.03 -2.70
C ILE A 63 -5.96 -0.18 -1.24
N LEU A 64 -5.47 0.91 -0.67
CA LEU A 64 -5.10 1.01 0.74
C LEU A 64 -6.17 1.84 1.45
N LYS A 65 -6.66 1.34 2.59
CA LYS A 65 -7.54 2.13 3.45
C LYS A 65 -6.93 2.29 4.83
N GLY A 66 -7.02 3.49 5.39
CA GLY A 66 -6.48 3.78 6.72
C GLY A 66 -6.44 5.28 7.01
N GLY A 67 -5.41 5.73 7.73
CA GLY A 67 -5.27 7.12 8.14
C GLY A 67 -3.89 7.68 7.86
N HIS A 68 -3.83 8.99 7.61
CA HIS A 68 -2.62 9.74 7.26
C HIS A 68 -1.89 9.19 6.00
N LEU A 69 -2.63 8.62 5.05
CA LEU A 69 -2.11 8.03 3.81
C LEU A 69 -1.49 9.06 2.87
N HIS A 70 -1.75 10.36 3.05
CA HIS A 70 -1.00 11.44 2.37
C HIS A 70 0.54 11.30 2.49
N ARG A 71 1.06 10.69 3.57
CA ARG A 71 2.51 10.41 3.68
C ARG A 71 2.98 9.33 2.70
N LEU A 72 2.14 8.33 2.42
CA LEU A 72 2.43 7.29 1.43
C LEU A 72 2.34 7.90 0.02
N GLU A 73 1.38 8.78 -0.24
CA GLU A 73 1.31 9.54 -1.49
C GLU A 73 2.59 10.34 -1.73
N ALA A 74 3.11 11.05 -0.72
CA ALA A 74 4.38 11.77 -0.83
C ALA A 74 5.59 10.83 -1.11
N ALA A 75 5.59 9.61 -0.57
CA ALA A 75 6.61 8.61 -0.87
C ALA A 75 6.49 8.07 -2.31
N VAL A 76 5.27 7.88 -2.81
CA VAL A 76 4.98 7.47 -4.20
C VAL A 76 5.36 8.56 -5.19
N GLN A 77 5.17 9.84 -4.84
CA GLN A 77 5.60 10.98 -5.66
C GLN A 77 7.10 10.91 -5.99
N ARG A 78 7.91 10.31 -5.10
CA ARG A 78 9.35 10.11 -5.28
C ARG A 78 9.70 8.70 -5.78
N LEU A 79 8.72 7.83 -5.92
CA LEU A 79 8.88 6.39 -6.20
C LEU A 79 9.75 5.68 -5.15
N GLU A 80 9.65 6.09 -3.89
CA GLU A 80 10.43 5.54 -2.78
C GLU A 80 9.58 4.69 -1.83
N LEU A 81 8.28 4.51 -2.09
CA LEU A 81 7.42 3.65 -1.27
C LEU A 81 7.79 2.18 -1.47
N GLY A 82 8.56 1.61 -0.55
CA GLY A 82 9.14 0.28 -0.72
C GLY A 82 8.18 -0.87 -0.41
N THR A 83 7.64 -0.90 0.81
CA THR A 83 6.75 -1.98 1.27
C THR A 83 5.49 -1.39 1.91
N VAL A 84 4.36 -2.08 1.77
CA VAL A 84 3.12 -1.84 2.50
C VAL A 84 2.52 -3.15 3.02
N ALA A 85 1.88 -3.11 4.17
CA ALA A 85 1.22 -4.23 4.84
C ALA A 85 0.04 -3.72 5.67
N ALA A 86 -1.01 -4.52 5.81
CA ALA A 86 -2.10 -4.18 6.73
C ALA A 86 -1.62 -4.30 8.19
N LEU A 87 -1.95 -3.31 9.00
CA LEU A 87 -1.74 -3.29 10.43
C LEU A 87 -2.78 -4.20 11.09
N PRO A 88 -2.40 -5.11 12.01
CA PRO A 88 -3.38 -5.90 12.74
C PRO A 88 -4.27 -5.03 13.63
N ASP A 89 -5.58 -5.30 13.68
CA ASP A 89 -6.63 -4.51 14.36
C ASP A 89 -6.27 -4.06 15.79
N ARG A 90 -5.52 -4.89 16.52
CA ARG A 90 -5.05 -4.61 17.89
C ARG A 90 -4.14 -3.38 18.01
N PHE A 91 -3.55 -2.92 16.90
CA PHE A 91 -2.60 -1.81 16.88
C PHE A 91 -3.20 -0.52 16.27
N GLU A 92 -4.41 -0.58 15.70
CA GLU A 92 -5.07 0.58 15.08
C GLU A 92 -5.23 1.74 16.06
N ARG A 93 -5.69 1.43 17.28
CA ARG A 93 -5.89 2.44 18.34
C ARG A 93 -4.61 3.12 18.80
N ILE A 94 -3.44 2.56 18.48
CA ILE A 94 -2.13 3.11 18.88
C ILE A 94 -1.54 3.97 17.75
N ALA A 95 -1.90 3.71 16.49
CA ALA A 95 -1.37 4.45 15.34
C ALA A 95 -2.15 5.73 15.00
N ALA A 96 -3.41 5.81 15.45
CA ALA A 96 -4.42 6.77 14.98
C ALA A 96 -4.10 8.28 15.10
N ASP A 97 -3.10 8.71 15.88
CA ASP A 97 -2.89 10.15 16.15
C ASP A 97 -1.71 10.80 15.39
N THR A 98 -0.72 10.05 14.89
CA THR A 98 0.52 10.68 14.37
C THR A 98 1.25 9.95 13.25
N GLN A 99 0.89 8.69 12.97
CA GLN A 99 1.61 7.87 12.00
C GLN A 99 0.65 7.32 10.94
N PRO A 100 1.10 7.24 9.68
CA PRO A 100 0.33 6.58 8.65
C PRO A 100 0.14 5.11 9.03
N PHE A 101 -1.11 4.66 8.91
CA PHE A 101 -1.48 3.28 9.12
C PHE A 101 -2.37 2.80 7.99
N ILE A 102 -2.21 1.53 7.63
CA ILE A 102 -3.05 0.84 6.67
C ILE A 102 -3.85 -0.20 7.43
N ARG A 103 -5.18 -0.10 7.40
CA ARG A 103 -6.10 -1.07 7.97
C ARG A 103 -6.40 -2.19 7.00
N GLU A 104 -6.73 -1.83 5.76
CA GLU A 104 -7.16 -2.78 4.74
C GLU A 104 -6.32 -2.61 3.47
N ILE A 105 -6.01 -3.75 2.83
CA ILE A 105 -5.40 -3.79 1.51
C ILE A 105 -6.27 -4.65 0.61
N ALA A 106 -6.74 -4.09 -0.50
CA ALA A 106 -7.41 -4.82 -1.56
C ALA A 106 -6.62 -4.75 -2.87
N ILE A 107 -6.66 -5.83 -3.65
CA ILE A 107 -5.98 -5.93 -4.95
C ILE A 107 -7.01 -6.29 -6.00
N LEU A 108 -7.11 -5.45 -7.03
CA LEU A 108 -7.93 -5.72 -8.21
C LEU A 108 -7.03 -5.98 -9.41
N LYS A 109 -7.28 -7.05 -10.16
CA LYS A 109 -6.58 -7.31 -11.43
C LYS A 109 -7.24 -6.47 -12.52
N ARG A 110 -6.42 -5.81 -13.33
CA ARG A 110 -6.87 -5.13 -14.54
C ARG A 110 -6.87 -6.15 -15.68
N THR A 111 -8.04 -6.58 -16.13
CA THR A 111 -8.17 -7.20 -17.45
C THR A 111 -7.84 -6.13 -18.49
N GLY A 112 -6.81 -6.36 -19.29
CA GLY A 112 -6.55 -5.51 -20.44
C GLY A 112 -7.74 -5.56 -21.38
N ASN A 113 -8.35 -4.41 -21.68
CA ASN A 113 -9.21 -4.31 -22.84
C ASN A 113 -8.29 -4.31 -24.07
N ASP A 114 -7.95 -5.50 -24.56
CA ASP A 114 -7.36 -5.71 -25.89
C ASP A 114 -8.43 -5.62 -27.01
N GLU A 115 -9.57 -4.95 -26.78
CA GLU A 115 -10.69 -4.88 -27.74
C GLU A 115 -10.82 -3.53 -28.50
N ASP A 116 -10.04 -2.49 -28.20
CA ASP A 116 -10.14 -1.18 -28.89
C ASP A 116 -9.10 -0.95 -30.01
N ALA A 117 -8.53 -2.01 -30.59
CA ALA A 117 -7.59 -1.91 -31.71
C ALA A 117 -8.09 -2.47 -33.06
N ARG A 118 -9.41 -2.74 -33.18
CA ARG A 118 -10.03 -3.14 -34.46
C ARG A 118 -11.43 -2.52 -34.60
N ALA A 119 -11.47 -1.23 -34.91
CA ALA A 119 -12.62 -0.58 -35.54
C ALA A 119 -12.11 0.24 -36.74
#